data_AF-A0A1I1HT47-F1
#
_entry.id   AF-A0A1I1HT47-F1
#
_cell.length_a   1.000
_cell.length_b   1.000
_cell.length_c   1.000
_cell.angle_alpha   90.00
_cell.angle_beta   90.00
_cell.angle_gamma   90.00
#
_symmetry.space_group_name_H-M   'P 1'
#
loop_
_entity.id
_entity.type
_entity.pdbx_description
1 polymer ?
#
loop_
_entity_poly.entity_id
_entity_poly.type
_entity_poly.pdbx_seq_one_letter_code
_entity_poly.pdbx_strand_id
1 'polypeptide(L)'
;MPFLIGALQGASGLEWTVGVASYLAMLVVVSGLAALYRWGPGRRNAKWRWITPGTVLSVVALGITSILFSWYVSNFSDDNATYGSLGAVIGLMSWLWISVTLVVIGAELNSEIEHQTARDSTTGPDKPRGARGAKMADTVGRAWPLDREKVEAEPANPLRKKRLSLGALAFALPAAAALRYAARRRR
;
A
#
# COMPACT_ATOMS: atom_id res chain seq x y z
N MET A 1 -13.86 -13.08 11.84
CA MET A 1 -14.00 -14.47 12.33
C MET A 1 -15.30 -15.15 11.85
N PRO A 2 -15.62 -15.21 10.53
CA PRO A 2 -16.78 -15.98 10.03
C PRO A 2 -16.48 -17.46 9.74
N PHE A 3 -15.20 -17.85 9.61
CA PHE A 3 -14.79 -19.22 9.25
C PHE A 3 -15.08 -20.27 10.33
N LEU A 4 -15.03 -19.90 11.61
CA LEU A 4 -15.27 -20.83 12.72
C LEU A 4 -16.76 -21.12 12.96
N ILE A 5 -17.67 -20.31 12.42
CA ILE A 5 -19.12 -20.45 12.63
C ILE A 5 -19.74 -21.37 11.57
N GLY A 6 -19.25 -21.34 10.33
CA GLY A 6 -19.74 -22.21 9.25
C GLY A 6 -19.38 -23.70 9.40
N ALA A 7 -18.28 -24.01 10.08
CA ALA A 7 -17.86 -25.40 10.33
C ALA A 7 -18.76 -26.14 11.35
N LEU A 8 -19.51 -25.41 12.18
CA LEU A 8 -20.42 -25.95 13.19
C LEU A 8 -21.88 -26.01 12.73
N GLN A 9 -22.23 -25.34 11.63
CA GLN A 9 -23.60 -25.30 11.11
C GLN A 9 -23.61 -25.41 9.59
N GLY A 10 -23.62 -26.64 9.07
CA GLY A 10 -24.31 -27.03 7.84
C GLY A 10 -24.16 -26.16 6.59
N ALA A 11 -23.02 -25.50 6.35
CA ALA A 11 -22.77 -24.83 5.09
C ALA A 11 -22.66 -25.88 3.97
N SER A 12 -23.42 -25.70 2.88
CA SER A 12 -23.40 -26.60 1.73
C SER A 12 -21.97 -26.78 1.21
N GLY A 13 -21.64 -27.95 0.64
CA GLY A 13 -20.29 -28.24 0.15
C GLY A 13 -19.75 -27.19 -0.84
N LEU A 14 -20.64 -26.48 -1.54
CA LEU A 14 -20.31 -25.39 -2.47
C LEU A 14 -19.74 -24.14 -1.77
N GLU A 15 -20.31 -23.74 -0.63
CA GLU A 15 -19.81 -22.55 0.10
C GLU A 15 -18.41 -22.79 0.67
N TRP A 16 -18.19 -24.01 1.17
CA TRP A 16 -16.88 -24.42 1.66
C TRP A 16 -15.83 -24.46 0.54
N THR A 17 -16.15 -25.02 -0.62
CA THR A 17 -15.21 -25.06 -1.76
C THR A 17 -14.89 -23.67 -2.28
N VAL A 18 -15.88 -22.77 -2.40
CA VAL A 18 -15.68 -21.38 -2.81
C VAL A 18 -14.81 -20.62 -1.80
N GLY A 19 -15.05 -20.81 -0.51
CA GLY A 19 -14.24 -20.22 0.55
C GLY A 19 -12.78 -20.67 0.46
N VAL A 20 -12.55 -21.98 0.38
CA VAL A 20 -11.21 -22.57 0.24
C VAL A 20 -10.51 -22.06 -1.04
N ALA A 21 -11.21 -22.07 -2.17
CA ALA A 21 -10.66 -21.59 -3.45
C ALA A 21 -10.24 -20.11 -3.37
N SER A 22 -11.05 -19.28 -2.70
CA SER A 22 -10.76 -17.85 -2.53
C SER A 22 -9.52 -17.60 -1.65
N TYR A 23 -9.37 -18.36 -0.56
CA TYR A 23 -8.16 -18.29 0.28
C TYR A 23 -6.91 -18.77 -0.48
N LEU A 24 -7.03 -19.84 -1.27
CA LEU A 24 -5.94 -20.33 -2.10
C LEU A 24 -5.55 -19.29 -3.17
N ALA A 25 -6.52 -18.68 -3.85
CA ALA A 25 -6.25 -17.64 -4.82
C ALA A 25 -5.52 -16.44 -4.20
N MET A 26 -5.97 -15.99 -3.02
CA MET A 26 -5.29 -14.91 -2.29
C MET A 26 -3.87 -15.30 -1.89
N LEU A 27 -3.65 -16.55 -1.43
CA LEU A 27 -2.32 -17.05 -1.11
C LEU A 27 -1.40 -17.07 -2.35
N VAL A 28 -1.92 -17.46 -3.51
CA VAL A 28 -1.18 -17.42 -4.79
C VAL A 28 -0.82 -15.99 -5.18
N VAL A 29 -1.74 -15.03 -5.05
CA VAL A 29 -1.47 -13.62 -5.37
C VAL A 29 -0.42 -13.03 -4.42
N VAL A 30 -0.56 -13.26 -3.11
CA VAL A 30 0.40 -12.77 -2.10
C VAL A 30 1.79 -13.38 -2.33
N SER A 31 1.87 -14.69 -2.53
CA SER A 31 3.14 -15.39 -2.76
C SER A 31 3.78 -14.99 -4.10
N GLY A 32 2.98 -14.83 -5.16
CA GLY A 32 3.43 -14.36 -6.47
C GLY A 32 3.99 -12.94 -6.42
N LEU A 33 3.30 -12.01 -5.73
CA LEU A 33 3.80 -10.64 -5.57
C LEU A 33 5.04 -10.58 -4.68
N ALA A 34 5.06 -11.32 -3.57
CA ALA A 34 6.23 -11.39 -2.71
C ALA A 34 7.45 -11.98 -3.46
N ALA A 35 7.21 -12.98 -4.30
CA ALA A 35 8.22 -13.56 -5.18
C ALA A 35 8.71 -12.55 -6.21
N LEU A 36 7.79 -11.87 -6.89
CA LEU A 36 8.11 -10.85 -7.89
C LEU A 36 8.95 -9.72 -7.30
N TYR A 37 8.61 -9.23 -6.12
CA TYR A 37 9.37 -8.16 -5.45
C TYR A 37 10.73 -8.61 -4.93
N ARG A 38 10.90 -9.90 -4.64
CA ARG A 38 12.18 -10.44 -4.17
C ARG A 38 13.13 -10.74 -5.31
N TRP A 39 12.66 -11.48 -6.32
CA TRP A 39 13.49 -12.02 -7.41
C TRP A 39 13.40 -11.26 -8.72
N GLY A 40 12.37 -10.42 -8.90
CA GLY A 40 12.26 -9.55 -10.08
C GLY A 40 13.44 -8.58 -10.21
N PRO A 41 13.90 -7.92 -9.12
CA PRO A 41 15.05 -7.04 -9.20
C PRO A 41 16.37 -7.81 -9.40
N GLY A 42 17.13 -7.46 -10.44
CA GLY A 42 18.50 -7.96 -10.70
C GLY A 42 19.56 -7.40 -9.74
N ARG A 43 19.31 -7.47 -8.43
CA ARG A 43 20.17 -6.96 -7.35
C ARG A 43 20.24 -7.98 -6.22
N ARG A 44 21.01 -7.68 -5.17
CA ARG A 44 20.97 -8.49 -3.95
C ARG A 44 19.56 -8.46 -3.33
N ASN A 45 19.04 -9.64 -3.01
CA ASN A 45 17.69 -9.81 -2.46
C ASN A 45 17.48 -9.01 -1.17
N ALA A 46 16.34 -8.32 -1.08
CA ALA A 46 15.93 -7.66 0.16
C ALA A 46 15.43 -8.70 1.20
N LYS A 47 15.61 -8.40 2.50
CA LYS A 47 15.03 -9.21 3.59
C LYS A 47 13.49 -9.15 3.49
N TRP A 48 12.81 -10.24 3.85
CA TRP A 48 11.34 -10.37 3.75
C TRP A 48 10.56 -9.19 4.34
N ARG A 49 11.01 -8.67 5.49
CA ARG A 49 10.38 -7.54 6.19
C ARG A 49 10.33 -6.24 5.37
N TRP A 50 11.26 -6.03 4.44
CA TRP A 50 11.29 -4.84 3.58
C TRP A 50 10.41 -4.97 2.34
N ILE A 51 9.94 -6.17 2.03
CA ILE A 51 9.08 -6.46 0.87
C ILE A 51 7.60 -6.46 1.27
N THR A 52 7.31 -6.86 2.51
CA THR A 52 5.94 -6.99 3.04
C THR A 52 5.07 -5.74 2.88
N PRO A 53 5.54 -4.50 3.14
CA PRO A 53 4.68 -3.31 3.07
C PRO A 53 4.09 -3.09 1.67
N GLY A 54 4.91 -3.17 0.63
CA GLY A 54 4.47 -3.06 -0.76
C GLY A 54 3.60 -4.22 -1.19
N THR A 55 3.89 -5.45 -0.76
CA THR A 55 3.03 -6.61 -1.07
C THR A 55 1.64 -6.44 -0.48
N VAL A 56 1.53 -6.00 0.77
CA VAL A 56 0.24 -5.73 1.43
C VAL A 56 -0.50 -4.62 0.70
N LEU A 57 0.17 -3.51 0.37
CA LEU A 57 -0.44 -2.41 -0.37
C LEU A 57 -1.02 -2.89 -1.71
N SER A 58 -0.24 -3.60 -2.52
CA SER A 58 -0.69 -4.05 -3.83
C SER A 58 -1.82 -5.06 -3.76
N VAL A 59 -1.79 -6.00 -2.81
CA VAL A 59 -2.89 -6.97 -2.61
C VAL A 59 -4.19 -6.25 -2.25
N VAL A 60 -4.14 -5.30 -1.31
CA VAL A 60 -5.32 -4.52 -0.90
C VAL A 60 -5.84 -3.69 -2.06
N ALA A 61 -4.96 -3.00 -2.78
CA ALA A 61 -5.35 -2.15 -3.90
C ALA A 61 -5.93 -2.96 -5.07
N LEU A 62 -5.35 -4.13 -5.38
CA LEU A 62 -5.89 -5.06 -6.38
C LEU A 62 -7.26 -5.59 -5.95
N GLY A 63 -7.46 -5.91 -4.67
CA GLY A 63 -8.77 -6.31 -4.13
C GLY A 63 -9.83 -5.22 -4.32
N ILE A 64 -9.51 -3.98 -3.95
CA ILE A 64 -10.40 -2.81 -4.15
C ILE A 64 -10.73 -2.63 -5.64
N THR A 65 -9.71 -2.68 -6.50
CA THR A 65 -9.86 -2.54 -7.96
C THR A 65 -10.72 -3.66 -8.55
N SER A 66 -10.60 -4.88 -8.02
CA SER A 66 -11.40 -6.02 -8.47
C SER A 66 -12.87 -5.88 -8.07
N ILE A 67 -13.14 -5.38 -6.86
CA ILE A 67 -14.51 -5.06 -6.41
C ILE A 67 -15.13 -3.97 -7.29
N LEU A 68 -14.38 -2.89 -7.55
CA LEU A 68 -14.80 -1.81 -8.44
C LEU A 68 -15.08 -2.30 -9.87
N PHE A 69 -14.25 -3.21 -10.38
CA PHE A 69 -14.43 -3.79 -11.70
C PHE A 69 -15.64 -4.72 -11.77
N SER A 70 -15.87 -5.54 -10.73
CA SER A 70 -17.07 -6.37 -10.64
C SER A 70 -18.34 -5.52 -10.63
N TRP A 71 -18.34 -4.41 -9.88
CA TRP A 71 -19.41 -3.43 -9.93
C TRP A 71 -19.55 -2.85 -11.34
N TYR A 72 -18.47 -2.39 -11.97
CA TYR A 72 -18.50 -1.84 -13.33
C TYR A 72 -19.16 -2.81 -14.34
N VAL A 73 -18.70 -4.05 -14.41
CA VAL A 73 -19.24 -5.06 -15.35
C VAL A 73 -20.70 -5.40 -15.05
N SER A 74 -21.09 -5.48 -13.78
CA SER A 74 -22.48 -5.77 -13.39
C SER A 74 -23.47 -4.69 -13.83
N ASN A 75 -23.04 -3.43 -13.91
CA ASN A 75 -23.88 -2.33 -14.37
C ASN A 75 -23.84 -2.15 -15.90
N PHE A 76 -22.78 -2.63 -16.57
CA PHE A 76 -22.58 -2.42 -18.01
C PHE A 76 -23.31 -3.45 -18.89
N SER A 77 -23.85 -4.52 -18.29
CA SER A 77 -24.40 -5.68 -19.01
C SER A 77 -25.81 -5.48 -19.55
N ASP A 78 -26.58 -4.54 -18.99
CA ASP A 78 -28.01 -4.42 -19.27
C ASP A 78 -28.35 -3.53 -20.50
N ASP A 79 -27.44 -2.64 -20.94
CA ASP A 79 -27.80 -1.55 -21.87
C ASP A 79 -27.14 -1.59 -23.28
N ASN A 80 -26.21 -2.50 -23.57
CA ASN A 80 -25.34 -2.38 -24.76
C ASN A 80 -25.31 -3.61 -25.69
N ALA A 81 -26.41 -3.87 -26.41
CA ALA A 81 -26.52 -4.98 -27.36
C ALA A 81 -25.61 -4.86 -28.60
N THR A 82 -25.19 -3.65 -29.00
CA THR A 82 -24.45 -3.43 -30.26
C THR A 82 -22.93 -3.34 -30.08
N TYR A 83 -22.43 -2.92 -28.91
CA TYR A 83 -21.00 -2.72 -28.66
C TYR A 83 -20.49 -3.42 -27.38
N GLY A 84 -21.27 -4.33 -26.80
CA GLY A 84 -20.96 -4.97 -25.51
C GLY A 84 -19.61 -5.68 -25.46
N SER A 85 -19.21 -6.37 -26.53
CA SER A 85 -17.90 -7.04 -26.61
C SER A 85 -16.73 -6.06 -26.63
N LEU A 86 -16.85 -4.94 -27.35
CA LEU A 86 -15.83 -3.89 -27.40
C LEU A 86 -15.69 -3.21 -26.03
N GLY A 87 -16.81 -2.90 -25.36
CA GLY A 87 -16.82 -2.36 -24.01
C GLY A 87 -16.17 -3.31 -22.98
N ALA A 88 -16.47 -4.60 -23.07
CA ALA A 88 -15.85 -5.61 -22.20
C ALA A 88 -14.32 -5.67 -22.38
N VAL A 89 -13.82 -5.61 -23.62
CA VAL A 89 -12.37 -5.59 -23.90
C VAL A 89 -11.72 -4.32 -23.34
N ILE A 90 -12.33 -3.15 -23.54
CA ILE A 90 -11.81 -1.88 -23.02
C ILE A 90 -11.78 -1.88 -21.49
N GLY A 91 -12.85 -2.37 -20.85
CA GLY A 91 -12.92 -2.54 -19.41
C GLY A 91 -11.83 -3.47 -18.88
N LEU A 92 -11.66 -4.63 -19.51
CA LEU A 92 -10.63 -5.60 -19.14
C LEU A 92 -9.22 -5.03 -19.32
N MET A 93 -8.94 -4.35 -20.44
CA MET A 93 -7.65 -3.69 -20.67
C MET A 93 -7.37 -2.61 -19.63
N SER A 94 -8.38 -1.81 -19.28
CA SER A 94 -8.26 -0.78 -18.24
C SER A 94 -7.98 -1.41 -16.87
N TRP A 95 -8.68 -2.49 -16.54
CA TRP A 95 -8.45 -3.24 -15.31
C TRP A 95 -7.05 -3.83 -15.23
N LEU A 96 -6.54 -4.42 -16.31
CA LEU A 96 -5.17 -4.94 -16.40
C LEU A 96 -4.14 -3.82 -16.26
N TRP A 97 -4.35 -2.68 -16.94
CA TRP A 97 -3.48 -1.53 -16.85
C TRP A 97 -3.38 -0.99 -15.41
N ILE A 98 -4.52 -0.77 -14.75
CA ILE A 98 -4.55 -0.36 -13.33
C ILE A 98 -3.84 -1.38 -12.46
N SER A 99 -4.09 -2.67 -12.68
CA SER A 99 -3.48 -3.75 -11.90
C SER A 99 -1.96 -3.73 -11.98
N VAL A 100 -1.39 -3.59 -13.18
CA VAL A 100 0.07 -3.49 -13.37
C VAL A 100 0.61 -2.24 -12.67
N THR A 101 -0.06 -1.09 -12.82
CA THR A 101 0.34 0.16 -12.14
C THR A 101 0.38 -0.01 -10.62
N LEU A 102 -0.62 -0.66 -10.02
CA LEU A 102 -0.66 -0.91 -8.57
C LEU A 102 0.47 -1.84 -8.09
N VAL A 103 0.87 -2.80 -8.91
CA VAL A 103 2.01 -3.67 -8.61
C VAL A 103 3.32 -2.89 -8.69
N VAL A 104 3.49 -2.00 -9.67
CA VAL A 104 4.68 -1.15 -9.77
C VAL A 104 4.76 -0.18 -8.58
N ILE A 105 3.65 0.45 -8.20
CA ILE A 105 3.59 1.35 -7.03
C ILE A 105 4.01 0.63 -5.74
N GLY A 106 3.59 -0.62 -5.53
CA GLY A 106 4.03 -1.40 -4.38
C GLY A 106 5.54 -1.70 -4.39
N ALA A 107 6.12 -1.93 -5.57
CA ALA A 107 7.57 -2.11 -5.72
C ALA A 107 8.35 -0.82 -5.45
N GLU A 108 7.83 0.32 -5.90
CA GLU A 108 8.39 1.65 -5.63
C GLU A 108 8.34 1.97 -4.14
N LEU A 109 7.21 1.69 -3.47
CA LEU A 109 7.08 1.87 -2.03
C LEU A 109 8.13 1.05 -1.28
N ASN A 110 8.30 -0.23 -1.63
CA ASN A 110 9.33 -1.07 -1.03
C ASN A 110 10.74 -0.50 -1.22
N SER A 111 11.02 -0.01 -2.44
CA SER A 111 12.30 0.59 -2.79
C SER A 111 12.57 1.87 -2.01
N GLU A 112 11.56 2.72 -1.81
CA GLU A 112 11.70 3.98 -1.10
C GLU A 112 11.82 3.77 0.42
N ILE A 113 11.07 2.83 1.00
CA ILE A 113 11.24 2.45 2.42
C ILE A 113 12.66 1.93 2.68
N GLU A 114 13.19 1.11 1.76
CA GLU A 114 14.57 0.64 1.79
C GLU A 114 15.55 1.82 1.70
N HIS A 115 15.28 2.77 0.82
CA HIS A 115 16.10 3.96 0.60
C HIS A 115 16.15 4.96 1.78
N GLN A 116 15.14 4.97 2.64
CA GLN A 116 15.12 5.84 3.82
C GLN A 116 15.87 5.24 5.02
N THR A 117 16.44 4.04 4.89
CA THR A 117 17.05 3.31 6.00
C THR A 117 18.57 3.23 5.91
N ALA A 118 19.26 3.64 6.98
CA ALA A 118 20.72 3.49 7.12
C ALA A 118 21.18 2.03 7.33
N ARG A 119 20.31 1.20 7.91
CA ARG A 119 20.56 -0.22 8.22
C ARG A 119 20.54 -1.08 6.96
N ASP A 120 21.26 -2.20 6.99
CA ASP A 120 21.30 -3.11 5.84
C ASP A 120 19.96 -3.86 5.67
N SER A 121 19.34 -3.60 4.53
CA SER A 121 18.09 -4.19 4.08
C SER A 121 18.27 -5.48 3.29
N THR A 122 19.50 -5.81 2.86
CA THR A 122 19.79 -6.94 1.98
C THR A 122 20.04 -8.23 2.76
N THR A 123 19.82 -9.39 2.15
CA THR A 123 20.05 -10.69 2.81
C THR A 123 21.53 -10.98 3.04
N GLY A 124 21.89 -11.79 4.05
CA GLY A 124 23.27 -12.22 4.36
C GLY A 124 23.94 -11.35 5.43
N PRO A 125 25.29 -11.41 5.56
CA PRO A 125 26.04 -10.61 6.53
C PRO A 125 25.89 -9.12 6.25
N ASP A 126 25.78 -8.31 7.31
CA ASP A 126 25.62 -6.86 7.18
C ASP A 126 26.85 -6.24 6.50
N LYS A 127 26.62 -5.47 5.44
CA LYS A 127 27.67 -4.75 4.70
C LYS A 127 27.54 -3.24 4.83
N PRO A 128 28.66 -2.50 4.76
CA PRO A 128 28.62 -1.05 4.67
C PRO A 128 27.91 -0.62 3.39
N ARG A 129 27.34 0.59 3.41
CA ARG A 129 26.71 1.20 2.24
C ARG A 129 27.73 1.34 1.10
N GLY A 130 27.30 1.07 -0.12
CA GLY A 130 28.14 1.01 -1.33
C GLY A 130 28.60 -0.41 -1.68
N ALA A 131 28.56 -1.34 -0.72
CA ALA A 131 28.99 -2.74 -0.91
C ALA A 131 27.84 -3.75 -0.81
N ARG A 132 26.58 -3.30 -0.62
CA ARG A 132 25.42 -4.17 -0.45
C ARG A 132 24.96 -4.76 -1.79
N GLY A 133 25.29 -4.13 -2.92
CA GLY A 133 24.92 -4.61 -4.26
C GLY A 133 23.45 -4.34 -4.55
N ALA A 134 22.91 -3.25 -4.00
CA ALA A 134 21.55 -2.79 -4.18
C ALA A 134 21.53 -1.27 -4.05
N LYS A 135 21.28 -0.56 -5.17
CA LYS A 135 21.37 0.92 -5.24
C LYS A 135 20.61 1.62 -4.11
N MET A 136 19.35 1.25 -3.88
CA MET A 136 18.51 1.86 -2.83
C MET A 136 18.97 1.50 -1.41
N ALA A 137 19.66 0.37 -1.20
CA ALA A 137 20.25 0.03 0.08
C ALA A 137 21.61 0.72 0.31
N ASP A 138 22.29 1.07 -0.79
CA ASP A 138 23.63 1.67 -0.79
C ASP A 138 23.57 3.20 -0.71
N THR A 139 22.46 3.82 -1.11
CA THR A 139 22.20 5.26 -0.92
C THR A 139 21.19 5.49 0.19
N VAL A 140 21.12 6.71 0.72
CA VAL A 140 20.02 7.14 1.59
C VAL A 140 19.40 8.39 1.00
N GLY A 141 18.06 8.43 0.97
CA GLY A 141 17.31 9.57 0.49
C GLY A 141 17.66 10.85 1.27
N ARG A 142 17.60 12.01 0.59
CA ARG A 142 17.85 13.30 1.25
C ARG A 142 16.76 13.57 2.29
N ALA A 143 17.14 13.72 3.56
CA ALA A 143 16.21 14.07 4.61
C ALA A 143 15.87 15.57 4.53
N TRP A 144 14.59 15.91 4.36
CA TRP A 144 14.10 17.28 4.45
C TRP A 144 14.51 17.92 5.81
N PRO A 145 14.88 19.21 5.86
CA PRO A 145 14.96 20.21 4.77
C PRO A 145 16.14 20.00 3.80
N LEU A 146 15.93 20.29 2.50
CA LEU A 146 16.98 20.18 1.46
C LEU A 146 18.13 21.18 1.63
N ASP A 147 17.93 22.13 2.52
CA ASP A 147 18.76 23.27 2.81
C ASP A 147 19.21 23.26 4.27
N ARG A 148 19.38 22.09 4.92
CA ARG A 148 19.91 22.04 6.29
C ARG A 148 21.17 22.86 6.48
N GLU A 149 22.06 22.84 5.49
CA GLU A 149 23.25 23.70 5.50
C GLU A 149 22.88 25.19 5.58
N LYS A 150 21.82 25.64 4.88
CA LYS A 150 21.29 27.00 5.00
C LYS A 150 20.53 27.24 6.30
N VAL A 151 19.75 26.28 6.79
CA VAL A 151 18.99 26.37 8.05
C VAL A 151 19.91 26.37 9.27
N GLU A 152 21.02 25.64 9.20
CA GLU A 152 22.07 25.58 10.23
C GLU A 152 23.01 26.79 10.13
N ALA A 153 23.24 27.31 8.91
CA ALA A 153 23.98 28.56 8.70
C ALA A 153 23.16 29.82 9.01
N GLU A 154 21.82 29.75 8.97
CA GLU A 154 20.96 30.85 9.38
C GLU A 154 20.94 30.91 10.92
N PRO A 155 21.45 31.99 11.54
CA PRO A 155 21.50 32.08 12.99
C PRO A 155 20.08 31.93 13.55
N ALA A 156 19.91 31.02 14.50
CA ALA A 156 18.63 30.68 15.08
C ALA A 156 17.91 31.95 15.56
N ASN A 157 16.94 32.43 14.78
CA ASN A 157 16.21 33.65 15.09
C ASN A 157 15.27 33.38 16.28
N PRO A 158 15.54 33.92 17.47
CA PRO A 158 14.73 33.65 18.66
C PRO A 158 13.31 34.23 18.54
N LEU A 159 13.05 35.07 17.54
CA LEU A 159 11.77 35.74 17.30
C LEU A 159 10.91 35.08 16.21
N ARG A 160 11.29 33.90 15.70
CA ARG A 160 10.46 33.15 14.73
C ARG A 160 9.18 32.65 15.41
N LYS A 161 8.19 33.53 15.55
CA LYS A 161 6.84 33.20 16.01
C LYS A 161 6.31 32.06 15.13
N LYS A 162 5.99 30.91 15.75
CA LYS A 162 5.25 29.83 15.11
C LYS A 162 3.91 30.40 14.64
N ARG A 163 3.82 30.78 13.36
CA ARG A 163 2.55 31.06 12.72
C ARG A 163 1.81 29.72 12.69
N LEU A 164 0.83 29.55 13.58
CA LEU A 164 -0.05 28.39 13.52
C LEU A 164 -0.69 28.39 12.12
N SER A 165 -0.32 27.39 11.33
CA SER A 165 -0.91 27.18 10.02
C SER A 165 -2.42 27.00 10.21
N LEU A 166 -3.22 27.72 9.41
CA LEU A 166 -4.67 27.57 9.34
C LEU A 166 -5.10 26.10 9.19
N GLY A 167 -4.28 25.27 8.53
CA GLY A 167 -4.51 23.82 8.42
C GLY A 167 -4.34 23.04 9.73
N ALA A 168 -3.45 23.48 10.63
CA ALA A 168 -3.31 22.88 11.96
C ALA A 168 -4.51 23.20 12.87
N LEU A 169 -5.12 24.37 12.68
CA LEU A 169 -6.39 24.74 13.31
C LEU A 169 -7.57 23.91 12.77
N ALA A 170 -7.61 23.65 11.44
CA ALA A 170 -8.64 22.83 10.82
C ALA A 170 -8.64 21.38 11.33
N PHE A 171 -7.47 20.80 11.63
CA PHE A 171 -7.35 19.46 12.20
C PHE A 171 -7.64 19.38 13.70
N ALA A 172 -7.35 20.43 14.47
CA ALA A 172 -7.52 20.42 15.92
C ALA A 172 -8.98 20.66 16.39
N LEU A 173 -9.77 21.39 15.59
CA LEU A 173 -11.16 21.73 15.93
C LEU A 173 -12.12 20.52 16.07
N PRO A 174 -12.14 19.53 15.15
CA PRO A 174 -13.06 18.39 15.30
C PRO A 174 -12.73 17.51 16.52
N ALA A 175 -11.45 17.33 16.86
CA ALA A 175 -11.04 16.56 18.04
C ALA A 175 -11.45 17.27 19.35
N ALA A 176 -11.27 18.58 19.43
CA ALA A 176 -11.66 19.37 20.60
C ALA A 176 -13.20 19.45 20.77
N ALA A 177 -13.94 19.54 19.67
CA ALA A 177 -15.41 19.51 19.69
C ALA A 177 -15.96 18.14 20.11
N ALA A 178 -15.38 17.04 19.63
CA ALA A 178 -15.77 15.68 20.02
C ALA A 178 -15.51 15.42 21.51
N LEU A 179 -14.38 15.88 22.05
CA LEU A 179 -14.07 15.76 23.49
C LEU A 179 -15.03 16.61 24.34
N ARG A 180 -15.39 17.82 23.90
CA ARG A 180 -16.39 18.66 24.58
C ARG A 180 -17.80 18.08 24.52
N TYR A 181 -18.18 17.45 23.40
CA TYR A 181 -19.46 16.77 23.26
C TYR A 181 -19.55 15.55 24.16
N ALA A 182 -18.49 14.72 24.20
CA ALA A 182 -18.41 13.56 25.08
C ALA A 182 -18.43 13.93 26.57
N ALA A 183 -17.82 15.06 26.95
CA ALA A 183 -17.83 15.55 28.32
C ALA A 183 -19.21 16.08 28.78
N ARG A 184 -20.05 16.58 27.87
CA ARG A 184 -21.41 17.05 28.19
C ARG A 184 -22.42 15.91 28.37
N ARG A 185 -22.20 14.75 27.74
CA ARG A 185 -23.11 13.58 27.84
C ARG A 185 -22.97 12.78 29.14
N ARG A 186 -21.97 13.10 29.98
CA ARG A 186 -21.72 12.46 31.29
C ARG A 186 -22.24 13.28 32.49
N ARG A 187 -22.93 14.40 32.25
CA ARG A 187 -23.76 15.08 33.25
C ARG A 187 -25.22 14.84 32.90
#